data_AF-A0A9E5YI62-F1
#
_entry.id   AF-A0A9E5YI62-F1
#
_cell.length_a   1.000
_cell.length_b   1.000
_cell.length_c   1.000
_cell.angle_alpha   90.00
_cell.angle_beta   90.00
_cell.angle_gamma   90.00
#
_symmetry.space_group_name_H-M   'P 1'
#
loop_
_entity.id
_entity.type
_entity.pdbx_description
1 polymer ?
#
loop_
_entity_poly.entity_id
_entity_poly.type
_entity_poly.pdbx_seq_one_letter_code
_entity_poly.pdbx_strand_id
1 'polypeptide(L)'
;MHNMFFLHYIDINFITALQVVLLGFIGGVLSGFIGSGGAFFMTPGMMNLGVNGVVAVASNITHKFGKAMVGSSKHGEAGNVDKKLAVFLLATAIGGIQLAVSINNLLFKGGAGKGAAKGAGANLYISMVFAVILTFVSVSMLRDVIKSSREGEAGTGPSRKIAEFMNRLNLPPIIHFKVA
;
A
#
# COMPACT_ATOMS: atom_id res chain seq x y z
N MET A 1 0.75 -36.32 -7.87
CA MET A 1 0.60 -35.23 -6.88
C MET A 1 1.97 -34.75 -6.38
N HIS A 2 2.82 -34.27 -7.29
CA HIS A 2 4.13 -33.68 -6.96
C HIS A 2 4.36 -32.54 -7.95
N ASN A 3 4.45 -31.29 -7.45
CA ASN A 3 4.74 -29.99 -8.11
C ASN A 3 3.78 -28.84 -7.74
N MET A 4 3.18 -28.83 -6.53
CA MET A 4 2.37 -27.68 -6.08
C MET A 4 3.10 -26.67 -5.18
N PHE A 5 4.40 -26.84 -4.88
CA PHE A 5 5.11 -25.97 -3.92
C PHE A 5 6.27 -25.14 -4.50
N PHE A 6 6.60 -25.26 -5.79
CA PHE A 6 7.64 -24.45 -6.44
C PHE A 6 7.05 -23.61 -7.57
N LEU A 7 6.28 -22.59 -7.22
CA LEU A 7 6.09 -21.45 -8.13
C LEU A 7 7.39 -20.64 -8.10
N HIS A 8 8.25 -20.86 -9.09
CA HIS A 8 9.52 -20.15 -9.25
C HIS A 8 9.24 -18.70 -9.67
N TYR A 9 9.06 -17.81 -8.69
CA TYR A 9 8.78 -16.39 -8.94
C TYR A 9 10.05 -15.57 -9.24
N ILE A 10 11.21 -15.99 -8.72
CA ILE A 10 12.53 -15.40 -8.95
C ILE A 10 13.58 -16.52 -8.93
N ASP A 11 14.55 -16.48 -9.85
CA ASP A 11 15.82 -17.20 -9.73
C ASP A 11 16.68 -16.57 -8.62
N ILE A 12 16.74 -17.23 -7.46
CA ILE A 12 17.56 -16.77 -6.33
C ILE A 12 19.02 -17.19 -6.58
N ASN A 13 19.79 -16.30 -7.20
CA ASN A 13 21.24 -16.33 -7.21
C ASN A 13 21.76 -15.58 -5.96
N PHE A 14 23.01 -15.81 -5.57
CA PHE A 14 23.66 -15.09 -4.46
C PHE A 14 23.51 -13.57 -4.58
N ILE A 15 23.62 -13.04 -5.81
CA ILE A 15 23.46 -11.60 -6.10
C ILE A 15 22.01 -11.14 -5.86
N THR A 16 21.01 -11.87 -6.34
CA THR A 16 19.60 -11.49 -6.16
C THR A 16 19.16 -11.67 -4.70
N ALA A 17 19.69 -12.66 -3.99
CA ALA A 17 19.51 -12.82 -2.55
C ALA A 17 20.04 -11.60 -1.78
N LEU A 18 21.25 -11.14 -2.10
CA LEU A 18 21.83 -9.95 -1.49
C LEU A 18 21.00 -8.69 -1.79
N GLN A 19 20.51 -8.54 -3.02
CA GLN A 19 19.63 -7.43 -3.40
C GLN A 19 18.31 -7.44 -2.63
N VAL A 20 17.68 -8.60 -2.43
CA VAL A 20 16.45 -8.72 -1.63
C VAL A 20 16.71 -8.36 -0.17
N VAL A 21 17.84 -8.78 0.41
CA VAL A 21 18.23 -8.41 1.78
C VAL A 21 18.44 -6.91 1.91
N LEU A 22 19.17 -6.29 0.98
CA LEU A 22 19.40 -4.84 0.98
C LEU A 22 18.09 -4.06 0.78
N LEU A 23 17.23 -4.52 -0.11
CA LEU A 23 15.91 -3.95 -0.32
C LEU A 23 15.05 -4.05 0.95
N GLY A 24 15.07 -5.22 1.60
CA GLY A 24 14.47 -5.48 2.91
C GLY A 24 14.96 -4.51 3.99
N PHE A 25 16.28 -4.33 4.08
CA PHE A 25 16.92 -3.45 5.04
C PHE A 25 16.53 -1.98 4.80
N ILE A 26 16.69 -1.48 3.57
CA ILE A 26 16.34 -0.09 3.22
C ILE A 26 14.86 0.17 3.46
N GLY A 27 13.98 -0.71 2.99
CA GLY A 27 12.55 -0.54 3.19
C GLY A 27 12.13 -0.64 4.67
N GLY A 28 12.83 -1.45 5.47
CA GLY A 28 12.65 -1.52 6.92
C GLY A 28 13.09 -0.23 7.63
N VAL A 29 14.27 0.26 7.30
CA VAL A 29 14.84 1.52 7.83
C VAL A 29 13.94 2.71 7.48
N LEU A 30 13.54 2.85 6.21
CA LEU A 30 12.62 3.91 5.77
C LEU A 30 11.26 3.78 6.46
N SER A 31 10.75 2.56 6.64
CA SER A 31 9.51 2.33 7.38
C SER A 31 9.62 2.75 8.85
N GLY A 32 10.77 2.55 9.49
CA GLY A 32 11.00 2.89 10.89
C GLY A 32 11.12 4.39 11.11
N PHE A 33 11.92 5.07 10.29
CA PHE A 33 12.16 6.52 10.43
C PHE A 33 10.99 7.38 9.95
N ILE A 34 10.37 7.04 8.82
CA ILE A 34 9.32 7.86 8.21
C ILE A 34 7.93 7.45 8.72
N GLY A 35 7.77 6.23 9.26
CA GLY A 35 6.47 5.71 9.70
C GLY A 35 5.50 5.41 8.55
N SER A 36 5.90 5.58 7.28
CA SER A 36 5.06 5.38 6.09
C SER A 36 4.82 3.91 5.71
N GLY A 37 5.41 2.97 6.45
CA GLY A 37 5.24 1.52 6.24
C GLY A 37 6.13 0.90 5.17
N GLY A 38 7.09 1.63 4.58
CA GLY A 38 8.16 1.13 3.69
C GLY A 38 7.73 0.56 2.32
N ALA A 39 6.44 0.28 2.12
CA ALA A 39 5.95 -0.37 0.90
C ALA A 39 6.06 0.50 -0.36
N PHE A 40 6.14 1.82 -0.21
CA PHE A 40 6.33 2.74 -1.34
C PHE A 40 7.65 2.46 -2.08
N PHE A 41 8.68 2.00 -1.36
CA PHE A 41 9.97 1.61 -1.92
C PHE A 41 10.02 0.11 -2.26
N MET A 42 9.45 -0.73 -1.40
CA MET A 42 9.49 -2.19 -1.57
C MET A 42 8.76 -2.68 -2.83
N THR A 43 7.59 -2.13 -3.18
CA THR A 43 6.83 -2.63 -4.36
C THR A 43 7.59 -2.38 -5.65
N PRO A 44 8.03 -1.14 -5.97
CA PRO A 44 8.79 -0.89 -7.19
C PRO A 44 10.14 -1.62 -7.18
N GLY A 45 10.80 -1.70 -6.02
CA GLY A 45 12.09 -2.39 -5.91
C GLY A 45 11.96 -3.90 -6.17
N MET A 46 10.95 -4.59 -5.63
CA MET A 46 10.71 -6.00 -5.94
C MET A 46 10.36 -6.20 -7.42
N MET A 47 9.56 -5.30 -8.01
CA MET A 47 9.24 -5.37 -9.44
C MET A 47 10.47 -5.17 -10.32
N ASN A 48 11.42 -4.34 -9.90
CA ASN A 48 12.70 -4.16 -10.58
C ASN A 48 13.60 -5.41 -10.50
N LEU A 49 13.43 -6.22 -9.45
CA LEU A 49 14.08 -7.54 -9.32
C LEU A 49 13.36 -8.64 -10.13
N GLY A 50 12.36 -8.31 -10.94
CA GLY A 50 11.63 -9.24 -11.79
C GLY A 50 10.39 -9.87 -11.15
N VAL A 51 10.03 -9.48 -9.92
CA VAL A 51 8.81 -9.97 -9.27
C VAL A 51 7.58 -9.43 -10.01
N ASN A 52 6.62 -10.32 -10.29
CA ASN A 52 5.33 -9.91 -10.83
C ASN A 52 4.66 -8.88 -9.91
N GLY A 53 4.12 -7.79 -10.48
CA GLY A 53 3.55 -6.68 -9.73
C GLY A 53 2.44 -7.09 -8.78
N VAL A 54 1.58 -8.04 -9.16
CA VAL A 54 0.51 -8.54 -8.29
C VAL A 54 1.11 -9.22 -7.05
N VAL A 55 2.16 -10.01 -7.24
CA VAL A 55 2.86 -10.72 -6.16
C VAL A 55 3.62 -9.73 -5.29
N ALA A 56 4.29 -8.73 -5.88
CA ALA A 56 4.99 -7.68 -5.14
C ALA A 56 4.03 -6.88 -4.24
N VAL A 57 2.86 -6.50 -4.76
CA VAL A 57 1.83 -5.78 -3.98
C VAL A 57 1.29 -6.68 -2.86
N ALA A 58 0.98 -7.95 -3.15
CA ALA A 58 0.48 -8.89 -2.14
C ALA A 58 1.49 -9.11 -1.00
N SER A 59 2.76 -9.35 -1.32
CA SER A 59 3.83 -9.51 -0.32
C SER A 59 3.98 -8.29 0.59
N ASN A 60 3.83 -7.09 0.03
CA ASN A 60 3.91 -5.85 0.80
C ASN A 60 2.73 -5.62 1.74
N ILE A 61 1.55 -6.18 1.46
CA ILE A 61 0.42 -6.15 2.39
C ILE A 61 0.80 -6.92 3.66
N THR A 62 1.38 -8.11 3.54
CA THR A 62 1.87 -8.90 4.68
C THR A 62 2.97 -8.17 5.45
N HIS A 63 3.90 -7.51 4.75
CA HIS A 63 4.95 -6.71 5.40
C HIS A 63 4.39 -5.52 6.22
N LYS A 64 3.31 -4.89 5.75
CA LYS A 64 2.62 -3.82 6.50
C LYS A 64 1.78 -4.37 7.64
N PHE A 65 1.16 -5.53 7.46
CA PHE A 65 0.26 -6.16 8.42
C PHE A 65 0.90 -6.36 9.79
N GLY A 66 2.12 -6.89 9.86
CA GLY A 66 2.79 -7.13 11.15
C GLY A 66 2.97 -5.85 11.98
N LYS A 67 3.37 -4.75 11.34
CA LYS A 67 3.52 -3.44 12.00
C LYS A 67 2.17 -2.88 12.46
N ALA A 68 1.16 -2.99 11.60
CA ALA A 68 -0.19 -2.54 11.92
C ALA A 68 -0.80 -3.34 13.08
N MET A 69 -0.56 -4.66 13.14
CA MET A 69 -1.01 -5.52 14.23
C MET A 69 -0.43 -5.06 15.57
N VAL A 70 0.89 -4.92 15.68
CA VAL A 70 1.56 -4.46 16.92
C VAL A 70 1.09 -3.04 17.30
N GLY A 71 1.01 -2.13 16.33
CA GLY A 71 0.51 -0.78 16.55
C GLY A 71 -0.94 -0.77 17.08
N SER A 72 -1.82 -1.57 16.47
CA SER A 72 -3.22 -1.72 16.88
C SER A 72 -3.37 -2.37 18.25
N SER A 73 -2.51 -3.34 18.61
CA SER A 73 -2.52 -3.97 19.94
C SER A 73 -2.20 -2.92 21.01
N LYS A 74 -1.12 -2.17 20.82
CA LYS A 74 -0.70 -1.12 21.76
C LYS A 74 -1.72 0.00 21.88
N HIS A 75 -2.31 0.43 20.76
CA HIS A 75 -3.38 1.44 20.79
C HIS A 75 -4.67 0.88 21.37
N GLY A 76 -4.90 -0.43 21.25
CA GLY A 76 -6.04 -1.13 21.83
C GLY A 76 -5.94 -1.20 23.36
N GLU A 77 -4.76 -1.46 23.91
CA GLU A 77 -4.48 -1.38 25.34
C GLU A 77 -4.70 0.05 25.88
N ALA A 78 -4.44 1.06 25.06
CA ALA A 78 -4.69 2.47 25.38
C ALA A 78 -6.15 2.92 25.23
N GLY A 79 -7.09 2.02 24.90
CA GLY A 79 -8.50 2.34 24.70
C GLY A 79 -8.84 3.06 23.39
N ASN A 80 -7.86 3.30 22.51
CA ASN A 80 -8.03 4.09 21.29
C ASN A 80 -8.58 3.30 20.09
N VAL A 81 -8.87 2.00 20.25
CA VAL A 81 -9.28 1.12 19.14
C VAL A 81 -10.76 0.74 19.26
N ASP A 82 -11.55 1.23 18.31
CA ASP A 82 -12.93 0.78 18.13
C ASP A 82 -13.00 -0.49 17.27
N LYS A 83 -13.38 -1.60 17.90
CA LYS A 83 -13.51 -2.92 17.24
C LYS A 83 -14.63 -2.95 16.20
N LYS A 84 -15.73 -2.22 16.39
CA LYS A 84 -16.83 -2.17 15.41
C LYS A 84 -16.37 -1.43 14.17
N LEU A 85 -15.74 -0.27 14.32
CA LEU A 85 -15.16 0.48 13.20
C LEU A 85 -14.13 -0.36 12.44
N ALA A 86 -13.26 -1.08 13.16
CA ALA A 86 -12.26 -1.97 12.55
C ALA A 86 -12.89 -3.04 11.64
N VAL A 87 -14.00 -3.65 12.04
CA VAL A 87 -14.72 -4.64 11.21
C VAL A 87 -15.29 -4.02 9.93
N PHE A 88 -15.87 -2.82 10.02
CA PHE A 88 -16.38 -2.12 8.82
C PHE A 88 -15.26 -1.72 7.86
N LEU A 89 -14.13 -1.24 8.38
CA LEU A 89 -12.94 -0.94 7.58
C LEU A 89 -12.38 -2.21 6.92
N LEU A 90 -12.39 -3.34 7.63
CA LEU A 90 -11.94 -4.62 7.07
C LEU A 90 -12.87 -5.08 5.94
N ALA A 91 -14.19 -5.04 6.13
CA ALA A 91 -15.16 -5.45 5.12
C ALA A 91 -15.06 -4.59 3.84
N THR A 92 -14.96 -3.27 3.99
CA THR A 92 -14.80 -2.35 2.86
C THR A 92 -13.45 -2.51 2.18
N ALA A 93 -12.36 -2.77 2.92
CA ALA A 93 -11.04 -3.06 2.36
C ALA A 93 -11.04 -4.35 1.53
N ILE A 94 -11.66 -5.43 2.02
CA ILE A 94 -11.80 -6.68 1.27
C ILE A 94 -12.58 -6.42 -0.03
N GLY A 95 -13.70 -5.72 0.03
CA GLY A 95 -14.49 -5.36 -1.16
C GLY A 95 -13.68 -4.55 -2.18
N GLY A 96 -12.93 -3.54 -1.71
CA GLY A 96 -12.08 -2.70 -2.54
C GLY A 96 -10.93 -3.48 -3.21
N ILE A 97 -10.28 -4.39 -2.46
CA ILE A 97 -9.22 -5.25 -3.01
C ILE A 97 -9.80 -6.20 -4.07
N GLN A 98 -10.93 -6.83 -3.80
CA GLN A 98 -11.60 -7.73 -4.75
C GLN A 98 -11.99 -6.98 -6.03
N LEU A 99 -12.51 -5.76 -5.91
CA LEU A 99 -12.82 -4.90 -7.05
C LEU A 99 -11.56 -4.56 -7.85
N ALA A 100 -10.47 -4.16 -7.19
CA ALA A 100 -9.20 -3.84 -7.84
C ALA A 100 -8.62 -5.04 -8.60
N VAL A 101 -8.64 -6.23 -7.98
CA VAL A 101 -8.21 -7.49 -8.62
C VAL A 101 -9.13 -7.83 -9.79
N SER A 102 -10.44 -7.64 -9.66
CA SER A 102 -11.41 -7.88 -10.74
C SER A 102 -11.15 -6.97 -11.94
N ILE A 103 -10.93 -5.67 -11.71
CA ILE A 103 -10.60 -4.69 -12.75
C ILE A 103 -9.29 -5.08 -13.46
N ASN A 104 -8.25 -5.42 -12.70
CA ASN A 104 -6.98 -5.87 -13.27
C ASN A 104 -7.18 -7.14 -14.12
N ASN A 105 -7.91 -8.12 -13.61
CA ASN A 105 -8.20 -9.35 -14.33
C ASN A 105 -9.04 -9.12 -15.58
N LEU A 106 -10.01 -8.19 -15.56
CA LEU A 106 -10.82 -7.82 -16.73
C LEU A 106 -9.97 -7.14 -17.80
N LEU A 107 -9.16 -6.16 -17.40
CA LEU A 107 -8.30 -5.40 -18.31
C LEU A 107 -7.26 -6.29 -19.00
N PHE A 108 -6.75 -7.31 -18.30
CA PHE A 108 -5.75 -8.25 -18.81
C PHE A 108 -6.32 -9.64 -19.19
N LYS A 109 -7.65 -9.82 -19.22
CA LYS A 109 -8.30 -11.08 -19.68
C LYS A 109 -8.34 -11.20 -21.21
N GLY A 110 -8.36 -10.07 -21.94
CA GLY A 110 -8.56 -10.03 -23.40
C GLY A 110 -7.30 -10.06 -24.27
N GLY A 111 -6.09 -10.03 -23.68
CA GLY A 111 -4.84 -10.09 -24.44
C GLY A 111 -4.53 -11.53 -24.91
N ALA A 112 -4.84 -11.83 -26.17
CA ALA A 112 -4.57 -13.09 -26.85
C ALA A 112 -3.06 -13.34 -27.05
N GLY A 113 -2.33 -13.64 -25.97
CA GLY A 113 -0.93 -14.05 -26.02
C GLY A 113 -0.60 -15.03 -24.91
N LYS A 114 -0.37 -16.30 -25.27
CA LYS A 114 0.30 -17.28 -24.40
C LYS A 114 1.74 -16.80 -24.20
N GLY A 115 2.15 -16.50 -22.96
CA GLY A 115 3.55 -16.17 -22.61
C GLY A 115 3.74 -14.85 -21.85
N ALA A 116 4.99 -14.60 -21.45
CA ALA A 116 5.47 -13.53 -20.57
C ALA A 116 4.91 -12.10 -20.82
N ALA A 117 4.39 -11.83 -22.02
CA ALA A 117 3.72 -10.58 -22.38
C ALA A 117 2.47 -10.27 -21.52
N LYS A 118 1.72 -11.29 -21.06
CA LYS A 118 0.56 -11.07 -20.18
C LYS A 118 0.97 -10.55 -18.79
N GLY A 119 2.12 -11.00 -18.29
CA GLY A 119 2.71 -10.49 -17.05
C GLY A 119 3.22 -9.07 -17.20
N ALA A 120 3.84 -8.75 -18.34
CA ALA A 120 4.37 -7.42 -18.62
C ALA A 120 3.29 -6.32 -18.63
N GLY A 121 2.13 -6.59 -19.24
CA GLY A 121 1.01 -5.62 -19.26
C GLY A 121 0.46 -5.30 -17.87
N ALA A 122 0.24 -6.33 -17.05
CA ALA A 122 -0.20 -6.15 -15.66
C ALA A 122 0.86 -5.44 -14.82
N ASN A 123 2.14 -5.80 -14.97
CA ASN A 123 3.25 -5.15 -14.29
C ASN A 123 3.35 -3.66 -14.67
N LEU A 124 3.19 -3.33 -15.95
CA LEU A 124 3.21 -1.95 -16.42
C LEU A 124 2.05 -1.14 -15.84
N TYR A 125 0.84 -1.70 -15.85
CA TYR A 125 -0.32 -1.06 -15.26
C TYR A 125 -0.14 -0.79 -13.77
N ILE A 126 0.28 -1.80 -13.01
CA ILE A 126 0.55 -1.64 -11.57
C ILE A 126 1.63 -0.58 -11.35
N SER A 127 2.71 -0.61 -12.12
CA SER A 127 3.80 0.38 -12.02
C SER A 127 3.32 1.79 -12.34
N MET A 128 2.50 1.97 -13.38
CA MET A 128 1.96 3.27 -13.76
C MET A 128 1.05 3.83 -12.67
N VAL A 129 0.13 3.00 -12.14
CA VAL A 129 -0.75 3.39 -11.04
C VAL A 129 0.07 3.76 -9.80
N PHE A 130 1.09 2.96 -9.46
CA PHE A 130 1.99 3.25 -8.35
C PHE A 130 2.75 4.56 -8.56
N ALA A 131 3.32 4.77 -9.74
CA ALA A 131 4.09 5.97 -10.07
C ALA A 131 3.23 7.23 -10.01
N VAL A 132 2.01 7.19 -10.57
CA VAL A 132 1.08 8.32 -10.54
C VAL A 132 0.66 8.65 -9.10
N ILE A 133 0.26 7.65 -8.31
CA ILE A 133 -0.17 7.85 -6.92
C ILE A 133 0.98 8.37 -6.07
N LEU A 134 2.16 7.76 -6.14
CA LEU A 134 3.32 8.18 -5.35
C LEU A 134 3.80 9.58 -5.75
N THR A 135 3.81 9.90 -7.05
CA THR A 135 4.16 11.25 -7.51
C THR A 135 3.17 12.27 -6.97
N PHE A 136 1.87 11.99 -7.06
CA PHE A 136 0.83 12.87 -6.56
C PHE A 136 0.96 13.11 -5.04
N VAL A 137 1.08 12.05 -4.24
CA VAL A 137 1.24 12.14 -2.79
C VAL A 137 2.54 12.87 -2.43
N SER A 138 3.66 12.54 -3.09
CA SER A 138 4.96 13.17 -2.81
C SER A 138 4.93 14.67 -3.12
N VAL A 139 4.33 15.07 -4.25
CA VAL A 139 4.15 16.48 -4.60
C VAL A 139 3.21 17.18 -3.62
N SER A 140 2.13 16.52 -3.20
CA SER A 140 1.21 17.08 -2.19
C SER A 140 1.92 17.35 -0.88
N MET A 141 2.66 16.37 -0.35
CA MET A 141 3.40 16.52 0.90
C MET A 141 4.52 17.56 0.78
N LEU A 142 5.22 17.61 -0.35
CA LEU A 142 6.26 18.62 -0.59
C LEU A 142 5.67 20.04 -0.62
N ARG A 143 4.50 20.21 -1.26
CA ARG A 143 3.79 21.49 -1.26
C ARG A 143 3.35 21.88 0.15
N ASP A 144 2.81 20.94 0.93
CA ASP A 144 2.39 21.20 2.32
C ASP A 144 3.58 21.61 3.19
N VAL A 145 4.74 20.96 3.06
CA VAL A 145 5.96 21.29 3.82
C VAL A 145 6.54 22.65 3.42
N ILE A 146 6.62 22.96 2.12
CA ILE A 146 7.13 24.26 1.63
C ILE A 146 6.19 25.38 2.07
N LYS A 147 4.88 25.15 2.01
CA LYS A 147 3.87 26.13 2.40
C LYS A 147 3.91 26.38 3.92
N SER A 148 3.93 25.33 4.73
CA SER A 148 4.02 25.43 6.19
C SER A 148 5.31 26.14 6.64
N SER A 149 6.44 25.89 5.95
CA SER A 149 7.70 26.60 6.20
C SER A 149 7.66 28.09 5.84
N ARG A 150 6.82 28.50 4.87
CA ARG A 150 6.69 29.90 4.42
C ARG A 150 5.72 30.72 5.27
N GLU A 151 4.67 30.10 5.79
CA GLU A 151 3.63 30.79 6.55
C GLU A 151 4.00 30.95 8.04
N GLY A 152 5.14 30.42 8.51
CA GLY A 152 5.58 30.54 9.90
C GLY A 152 4.62 29.88 10.91
N GLU A 153 3.62 29.15 10.42
CA GLU A 153 2.63 28.44 11.23
C GLU A 153 3.25 27.14 11.76
N ALA A 154 4.13 27.28 12.75
CA ALA A 154 4.68 26.16 13.52
C ALA A 154 3.65 25.49 14.46
N GLY A 155 2.35 25.51 14.11
CA GLY A 155 1.28 25.06 15.00
C GLY A 155 -0.07 24.73 14.36
N THR A 156 -0.26 24.93 13.06
CA THR A 156 -1.51 24.49 12.40
C THR A 156 -1.30 23.06 11.89
N GLY A 157 -2.09 22.12 12.43
CA GLY A 157 -2.05 20.72 12.03
C GLY A 157 -2.30 20.52 10.52
N PRO A 158 -2.19 19.29 10.01
CA PRO A 158 -2.32 18.99 8.58
C PRO A 158 -3.59 19.61 7.98
N SER A 159 -3.48 20.11 6.74
CA SER A 159 -4.54 20.83 6.02
C SER A 159 -5.92 20.18 6.19
N ARG A 160 -6.78 20.78 7.03
CA ARG A 160 -8.11 20.23 7.35
C ARG A 160 -9.09 20.30 6.19
N LYS A 161 -8.72 20.94 5.07
CA LYS A 161 -9.60 21.14 3.90
C LYS A 161 -10.18 19.83 3.36
N ILE A 162 -9.37 18.76 3.30
CA ILE A 162 -9.85 17.46 2.83
C ILE A 162 -10.78 16.81 3.87
N ALA A 163 -10.43 16.88 5.15
CA ALA A 163 -11.26 16.35 6.22
C ALA A 163 -12.62 17.08 6.31
N GLU A 164 -12.62 18.40 6.15
CA GLU A 164 -13.83 19.23 6.11
C GLU A 164 -14.66 18.96 4.85
N PHE A 165 -14.03 18.78 3.69
CA PHE A 165 -14.71 18.39 2.46
C PHE A 165 -15.36 17.01 2.59
N MET A 166 -14.64 16.03 3.15
CA MET A 166 -15.17 14.69 3.40
C MET A 166 -16.29 14.70 4.46
N ASN A 167 -16.19 15.52 5.50
CA ASN A 167 -17.26 15.70 6.49
C ASN A 167 -18.53 16.33 5.90
N ARG A 168 -18.41 17.12 4.83
CA ARG A 168 -19.57 17.67 4.11
C ARG A 168 -20.27 16.61 3.25
N LEU A 169 -19.55 15.56 2.85
CA LEU A 169 -20.11 14.44 2.11
C LEU A 169 -20.73 13.44 3.10
N ASN A 170 -21.98 13.71 3.50
CA ASN A 170 -22.82 12.75 4.21
C ASN A 170 -23.19 11.58 3.29
N LEU A 171 -22.26 10.64 3.07
CA LEU A 171 -22.51 9.42 2.30
C LEU A 171 -23.24 8.40 3.19
N PRO A 172 -24.52 8.07 2.93
CA PRO A 172 -25.21 7.01 3.65
C PRO A 172 -24.59 5.64 3.28
N PRO A 173 -24.47 4.69 4.23
CA PRO A 173 -24.95 4.72 5.62
C PRO A 173 -23.98 5.38 6.61
N ILE A 174 -24.48 6.33 7.41
CA ILE A 174 -23.74 6.97 8.49
C ILE A 174 -23.85 6.08 9.73
N ILE A 175 -22.72 5.54 10.20
CA ILE A 175 -22.68 4.68 11.37
C ILE A 175 -22.04 5.46 12.52
N HIS A 176 -22.83 5.73 13.55
CA HIS A 176 -22.32 6.34 14.77
C HIS A 176 -21.69 5.27 15.66
N PHE A 177 -20.37 5.36 15.79
CA PHE A 177 -19.63 4.58 16.76
C PHE A 177 -19.53 5.36 18.07
N LYS A 178 -19.83 4.69 19.19
CA LYS A 178 -19.74 5.29 20.53
C LYS A 178 -18.25 5.28 20.89
N VAL A 179 -17.63 6.45 20.92
CA VAL A 179 -16.21 6.60 21.28
C VAL A 179 -15.99 6.02 22.68
N ALA A 180 -14.93 5.21 22.83
CA ALA A 180 -14.51 4.66 24.12
C ALA A 180 -13.92 5.75 25.03
#